data_AF-A0A7S2KM07-F1
#
_entry.id   AF-A0A7S2KM07-F1
#
_cell.length_a   1.000
_cell.length_b   1.000
_cell.length_c   1.000
_cell.angle_alpha   90.00
_cell.angle_beta   90.00
_cell.angle_gamma   90.00
#
_symmetry.space_group_name_H-M   'P 1'
#
loop_
_entity.id
_entity.type
_entity.pdbx_description
1 polymer ?
#
loop_
_entity_poly.entity_id
_entity_poly.type
_entity_poly.pdbx_seq_one_letter_code
_entity_poly.pdbx_strand_id
1 'polypeptide(L)'
;VAGTASVIRDVEVRNTTAGAGVYVHRAASRGNELHGMHVHSCYYGLFFEHGLADRPGNIFDGGVVEHIECDAVTFAGYGEFLRSVVRHSGASCGREGAAAPGAGIYCSGNVVGGHIAESVVHDTCGRCLDVDACANFNVSLNRFSDPGAATGGGGAACAGAIAVALLDAQDFLFEGNVVTNNRGSNMIGNMALSDVDAAFRDIGARGSPFSDLPAGPRSVLALAVLRRPRPGALPSVRHAFIGNRLLASCSDQVAGCVGVGYFAGRGTGLDETQFDRWQFEFRPSTYVANNATGSDVASRRCGANRYAADAAD
;
A
#
# COMPACT_ATOMS: atom_id res chain seq x y z
N VAL A 1 -0.20 25.43 -2.18
CA VAL A 1 -1.66 25.15 -2.08
C VAL A 1 -2.26 25.37 -3.45
N ALA A 2 -2.88 24.36 -4.04
CA ALA A 2 -3.65 24.51 -5.29
C ALA A 2 -5.12 24.82 -4.95
N GLY A 3 -5.73 25.74 -5.72
CA GLY A 3 -7.10 26.22 -5.52
C GLY A 3 -8.14 25.39 -6.27
N THR A 4 -9.05 26.02 -7.02
CA THR A 4 -9.95 25.33 -7.95
C THR A 4 -9.48 25.59 -9.37
N ALA A 5 -9.48 24.57 -10.24
CA ALA A 5 -9.11 24.69 -11.66
C ALA A 5 -7.71 25.31 -11.91
N SER A 6 -6.77 25.07 -10.99
CA SER A 6 -5.39 25.56 -11.14
C SER A 6 -4.61 24.66 -12.08
N VAL A 7 -3.83 25.24 -13.00
CA VAL A 7 -2.87 24.49 -13.81
C VAL A 7 -1.47 24.93 -13.42
N ILE A 8 -0.66 24.01 -12.90
CA ILE A 8 0.72 24.24 -12.47
C ILE A 8 1.61 23.30 -13.27
N ARG A 9 2.73 23.80 -13.80
CA ARG A 9 3.63 23.05 -14.66
C ARG A 9 5.09 23.31 -14.31
N ASP A 10 5.89 22.25 -14.30
CA ASP A 10 7.36 22.32 -14.27
C ASP A 10 7.92 23.13 -13.08
N VAL A 11 7.30 22.94 -11.90
CA VAL A 11 7.67 23.63 -10.66
C VAL A 11 8.43 22.70 -9.73
N GLU A 12 9.52 23.23 -9.15
CA GLU A 12 10.25 22.63 -8.03
C GLU A 12 9.64 23.09 -6.69
N VAL A 13 9.30 22.15 -5.82
CA VAL A 13 8.79 22.38 -4.46
C VAL A 13 9.71 21.67 -3.49
N ARG A 14 10.28 22.41 -2.54
CA ARG A 14 11.29 21.86 -1.64
C ARG A 14 11.37 22.46 -0.24
N ASN A 15 12.05 21.74 0.65
CA ASN A 15 12.47 22.19 1.99
C ASN A 15 11.29 22.59 2.90
N THR A 16 10.16 21.88 2.78
CA THR A 16 9.02 22.04 3.68
C THR A 16 9.25 21.23 4.95
N THR A 17 9.85 21.84 5.97
CA THR A 17 10.22 21.16 7.23
C THR A 17 9.04 20.87 8.16
N ALA A 18 7.87 21.43 7.87
CA ALA A 18 6.61 21.11 8.55
C ALA A 18 5.43 21.20 7.58
N GLY A 19 4.68 20.11 7.41
CA GLY A 19 3.54 20.02 6.51
C GLY A 19 3.87 19.39 5.15
N ALA A 20 2.98 19.57 4.17
CA ALA A 20 3.13 19.01 2.84
C ALA A 20 3.74 20.02 1.85
N GLY A 21 4.60 19.54 0.95
CA GLY A 21 5.13 20.35 -0.15
C GLY A 21 4.00 20.81 -1.07
N VAL A 22 3.18 19.86 -1.53
CA VAL A 22 1.97 20.13 -2.32
C VAL A 22 0.74 19.71 -1.54
N TYR A 23 -0.17 20.66 -1.35
CA TYR A 23 -1.42 20.46 -0.61
C TYR A 23 -2.59 20.89 -1.49
N VAL A 24 -3.41 19.92 -1.92
CA VAL A 24 -4.67 20.16 -2.63
C VAL A 24 -5.76 20.28 -1.57
N HIS A 25 -6.14 21.52 -1.29
CA HIS A 25 -6.89 21.87 -0.08
C HIS A 25 -8.35 22.17 -0.38
N ARG A 26 -9.25 21.74 0.50
CA ARG A 26 -10.69 22.03 0.61
C ARG A 26 -11.55 21.13 -0.26
N ALA A 27 -12.68 20.67 0.27
CA ALA A 27 -13.67 19.88 -0.46
C ALA A 27 -14.16 20.53 -1.78
N ALA A 28 -14.07 21.85 -1.90
CA ALA A 28 -14.44 22.58 -3.11
C ALA A 28 -13.34 22.58 -4.21
N SER A 29 -12.13 22.15 -3.89
CA SER A 29 -11.03 22.09 -4.86
C SER A 29 -11.21 20.93 -5.81
N ARG A 30 -11.27 21.29 -7.09
CA ARG A 30 -11.64 20.38 -8.17
C ARG A 30 -10.98 20.83 -9.46
N GLY A 31 -10.64 19.89 -10.33
CA GLY A 31 -10.04 20.15 -11.63
C GLY A 31 -8.67 20.80 -11.58
N ASN A 32 -7.91 20.65 -10.48
CA ASN A 32 -6.51 21.08 -10.49
C ASN A 32 -5.67 20.11 -11.30
N GLU A 33 -4.70 20.65 -12.02
CA GLU A 33 -3.77 19.92 -12.87
C GLU A 33 -2.34 20.32 -12.53
N LEU A 34 -1.56 19.36 -12.03
CA LEU A 34 -0.20 19.54 -11.56
C LEU A 34 0.73 18.67 -12.42
N HIS A 35 1.39 19.29 -13.40
CA HIS A 35 2.16 18.57 -14.42
C HIS A 35 3.67 18.75 -14.23
N GLY A 36 4.45 17.68 -14.37
CA GLY A 36 5.92 17.78 -14.43
C GLY A 36 6.56 18.36 -13.16
N MET A 37 5.86 18.32 -12.02
CA MET A 37 6.35 18.90 -10.78
C MET A 37 7.43 18.03 -10.14
N HIS A 38 8.41 18.66 -9.51
CA HIS A 38 9.42 18.00 -8.69
C HIS A 38 9.25 18.40 -7.23
N VAL A 39 8.78 17.49 -6.39
CA VAL A 39 8.53 17.71 -4.96
C VAL A 39 9.58 16.95 -4.17
N HIS A 40 10.44 17.63 -3.41
CA HIS A 40 11.51 16.95 -2.69
C HIS A 40 11.92 17.58 -1.37
N SER A 41 12.50 16.77 -0.47
CA SER A 41 13.03 17.28 0.82
C SER A 41 11.95 17.98 1.66
N CYS A 42 10.74 17.43 1.67
CA CYS A 42 9.60 17.90 2.46
C CYS A 42 9.25 16.86 3.54
N TYR A 43 8.51 17.27 4.58
CA TYR A 43 8.03 16.35 5.60
C TYR A 43 6.95 15.39 5.04
N TYR A 44 5.91 15.94 4.41
CA TYR A 44 5.01 15.22 3.50
C TYR A 44 5.19 15.75 2.07
N GLY A 45 5.01 14.90 1.06
CA GLY A 45 5.20 15.29 -0.35
C GLY A 45 3.95 15.95 -0.94
N LEU A 46 3.05 15.14 -1.46
CA LEU A 46 1.76 15.52 -2.05
C LEU A 46 0.62 15.03 -1.16
N PHE A 47 -0.37 15.88 -0.90
CA PHE A 47 -1.51 15.53 -0.06
C PHE A 47 -2.83 15.93 -0.74
N PHE A 48 -3.70 14.94 -0.98
CA PHE A 48 -5.10 15.11 -1.37
C PHE A 48 -5.97 15.08 -0.12
N GLU A 49 -6.50 16.23 0.29
CA GLU A 49 -7.21 16.37 1.56
C GLU A 49 -8.56 15.65 1.61
N HIS A 50 -9.03 15.33 2.82
CA HIS A 50 -10.40 14.88 3.06
C HIS A 50 -11.46 15.78 2.44
N GLY A 51 -12.52 15.16 1.93
CA GLY A 51 -13.68 15.83 1.35
C GLY A 51 -13.52 16.20 -0.13
N LEU A 52 -12.35 15.97 -0.74
CA LEU A 52 -12.20 16.05 -2.20
C LEU A 52 -13.07 14.97 -2.87
N ALA A 53 -13.95 15.42 -3.77
CA ALA A 53 -14.89 14.58 -4.50
C ALA A 53 -14.26 13.99 -5.77
N ASP A 54 -14.90 12.93 -6.29
CA ASP A 54 -14.44 12.14 -7.45
C ASP A 54 -14.37 12.95 -8.75
N ARG A 55 -15.21 13.98 -8.94
CA ARG A 55 -15.24 14.75 -10.20
C ARG A 55 -15.54 16.25 -10.06
N PRO A 56 -14.85 17.11 -10.84
CA PRO A 56 -13.63 16.82 -11.61
C PRO A 56 -12.43 16.59 -10.67
N GLY A 57 -11.68 15.53 -10.93
CA GLY A 57 -10.54 15.11 -10.11
C GLY A 57 -9.42 16.14 -10.05
N ASN A 58 -8.57 16.02 -9.03
CA ASN A 58 -7.33 16.77 -8.91
C ASN A 58 -6.18 15.87 -9.34
N ILE A 59 -5.42 16.28 -10.34
CA ILE A 59 -4.47 15.44 -11.05
C ILE A 59 -3.05 15.90 -10.74
N PHE A 60 -2.19 14.96 -10.38
CA PHE A 60 -0.74 15.09 -10.39
C PHE A 60 -0.18 14.12 -11.44
N ASP A 61 0.50 14.65 -12.45
CA ASP A 61 0.86 13.91 -13.66
C ASP A 61 2.30 14.18 -14.10
N GLY A 62 3.02 13.13 -14.47
CA GLY A 62 4.38 13.24 -15.03
C GLY A 62 5.43 13.82 -14.08
N GLY A 63 5.19 13.82 -12.77
CA GLY A 63 6.08 14.45 -11.78
C GLY A 63 6.98 13.47 -11.02
N VAL A 64 7.84 14.02 -10.17
CA VAL A 64 8.72 13.26 -9.26
C VAL A 64 8.49 13.73 -7.83
N VAL A 65 8.28 12.80 -6.92
CA VAL A 65 8.18 13.04 -5.47
C VAL A 65 9.26 12.23 -4.76
N GLU A 66 10.27 12.88 -4.18
CA GLU A 66 11.42 12.16 -3.62
C GLU A 66 12.03 12.77 -2.36
N HIS A 67 12.79 11.98 -1.60
CA HIS A 67 13.43 12.45 -0.36
C HIS A 67 12.42 13.06 0.62
N ILE A 68 11.24 12.44 0.73
CA ILE A 68 10.20 12.86 1.66
C ILE A 68 10.45 12.17 3.01
N GLU A 69 10.39 12.93 4.11
CA GLU A 69 10.70 12.38 5.43
C GLU A 69 9.69 11.33 5.88
N CYS A 70 8.39 11.60 5.68
CA CYS A 70 7.28 10.69 5.95
C CYS A 70 6.61 10.22 4.64
N ASP A 71 5.29 10.36 4.49
CA ASP A 71 4.55 9.85 3.35
C ASP A 71 4.72 10.73 2.11
N ALA A 72 5.12 10.13 1.00
CA ALA A 72 5.39 10.87 -0.22
C ALA A 72 4.11 11.36 -0.89
N VAL A 73 3.10 10.50 -1.01
CA VAL A 73 1.77 10.86 -1.54
C VAL A 73 0.70 10.36 -0.60
N THR A 74 -0.19 11.23 -0.13
CA THR A 74 -1.29 10.87 0.78
C THR A 74 -2.65 11.12 0.13
N PHE A 75 -3.49 10.10 0.16
CA PHE A 75 -4.90 10.16 -0.24
C PHE A 75 -5.82 10.15 0.98
N ALA A 76 -6.21 11.32 1.46
CA ALA A 76 -7.29 11.48 2.44
C ALA A 76 -8.65 11.75 1.78
N GLY A 77 -8.65 12.30 0.56
CA GLY A 77 -9.79 12.36 -0.35
C GLY A 77 -9.38 12.01 -1.77
N TYR A 78 -10.28 12.23 -2.73
CA TYR A 78 -10.02 11.85 -4.12
C TYR A 78 -8.92 12.67 -4.78
N GLY A 79 -8.07 11.97 -5.53
CA GLY A 79 -7.04 12.53 -6.39
C GLY A 79 -6.62 11.53 -7.45
N GLU A 80 -5.84 12.00 -8.41
CA GLU A 80 -5.23 11.18 -9.45
C GLU A 80 -3.71 11.39 -9.44
N PHE A 81 -2.96 10.30 -9.36
CA PHE A 81 -1.50 10.27 -9.40
C PHE A 81 -1.07 9.42 -10.59
N LEU A 82 -0.64 10.08 -11.66
CA LEU A 82 -0.49 9.48 -12.97
C LEU A 82 0.94 9.65 -13.48
N ARG A 83 1.48 8.61 -14.15
CA ARG A 83 2.77 8.65 -14.88
C ARG A 83 3.92 9.30 -14.09
N SER A 84 3.93 9.11 -12.78
CA SER A 84 4.81 9.84 -11.87
C SER A 84 5.76 8.89 -11.15
N VAL A 85 6.82 9.44 -10.55
CA VAL A 85 7.82 8.67 -9.82
C VAL A 85 7.82 9.06 -8.35
N VAL A 86 7.80 8.07 -7.47
CA VAL A 86 8.07 8.22 -6.04
C VAL A 86 9.33 7.45 -5.67
N ARG A 87 10.28 8.11 -5.01
CA ARG A 87 11.50 7.41 -4.53
C ARG A 87 12.18 8.01 -3.29
N HIS A 88 12.94 7.18 -2.58
CA HIS A 88 13.78 7.60 -1.47
C HIS A 88 13.01 8.31 -0.34
N SER A 89 11.86 7.77 0.05
CA SER A 89 10.93 8.42 0.99
C SER A 89 10.61 7.56 2.22
N GLY A 90 10.22 8.20 3.32
CA GLY A 90 9.64 7.58 4.50
C GLY A 90 10.62 7.18 5.60
N ALA A 91 11.92 7.48 5.47
CA ALA A 91 12.93 7.03 6.43
C ALA A 91 12.96 7.80 7.76
N SER A 92 12.22 8.90 7.83
CA SER A 92 12.24 9.83 8.96
C SER A 92 10.82 10.21 9.42
N CYS A 93 9.84 9.31 9.25
CA CYS A 93 8.48 9.59 9.70
C CYS A 93 8.42 9.50 11.24
N GLY A 94 8.51 10.64 11.91
CA GLY A 94 8.41 10.69 13.37
C GLY A 94 8.59 12.09 13.91
N ARG A 95 7.63 12.54 14.72
CA ARG A 95 7.88 13.58 15.73
C ARG A 95 8.08 12.87 17.06
N GLU A 96 9.07 13.28 17.85
CA GLU A 96 9.26 12.82 19.24
C GLU A 96 9.88 11.41 19.43
N GLY A 97 10.84 11.02 18.60
CA GLY A 97 11.87 10.05 19.00
C GLY A 97 11.62 8.57 18.68
N ALA A 98 10.48 8.20 18.08
CA ALA A 98 10.30 6.90 17.44
C ALA A 98 10.21 7.08 15.92
N ALA A 99 11.22 6.61 15.19
CA ALA A 99 11.16 6.57 13.73
C ALA A 99 10.17 5.48 13.31
N ALA A 100 9.04 5.88 12.74
CA ALA A 100 8.13 5.01 12.03
C ALA A 100 8.48 5.01 10.53
N PRO A 101 8.28 3.90 9.82
CA PRO A 101 8.44 3.89 8.38
C PRO A 101 7.27 4.62 7.71
N GLY A 102 7.57 5.66 6.93
CA GLY A 102 6.60 6.31 6.04
C GLY A 102 6.45 5.55 4.70
N ALA A 103 5.35 5.78 4.00
CA ALA A 103 5.03 5.10 2.75
C ALA A 103 5.39 5.92 1.49
N GLY A 104 5.50 5.22 0.35
CA GLY A 104 5.52 5.89 -0.95
C GLY A 104 4.18 6.54 -1.26
N ILE A 105 3.11 5.74 -1.23
CA ILE A 105 1.73 6.19 -1.32
C ILE A 105 0.99 5.67 -0.10
N TYR A 106 0.33 6.58 0.63
CA TYR A 106 -0.45 6.29 1.83
C TYR A 106 -1.92 6.64 1.64
N CYS A 107 -2.80 5.82 2.17
CA CYS A 107 -4.23 6.08 2.26
C CYS A 107 -4.74 5.69 3.64
N SER A 108 -5.52 6.58 4.27
CA SER A 108 -6.18 6.29 5.55
C SER A 108 -7.62 6.80 5.55
N GLY A 109 -8.59 5.89 5.68
CA GLY A 109 -10.01 6.23 5.85
C GLY A 109 -10.68 6.91 4.65
N ASN A 110 -10.05 6.93 3.48
CA ASN A 110 -10.61 7.53 2.28
C ASN A 110 -11.56 6.55 1.58
N VAL A 111 -12.86 6.81 1.71
CA VAL A 111 -13.92 6.03 1.06
C VAL A 111 -14.31 6.57 -0.31
N VAL A 112 -13.84 7.76 -0.71
CA VAL A 112 -14.13 8.35 -2.02
C VAL A 112 -13.28 7.67 -3.10
N GLY A 113 -12.06 7.30 -2.74
CA GLY A 113 -11.14 6.58 -3.61
C GLY A 113 -10.07 7.45 -4.23
N GLY A 114 -9.54 6.99 -5.35
CA GLY A 114 -8.46 7.65 -6.07
C GLY A 114 -8.01 6.84 -7.26
N HIS A 115 -7.17 7.45 -8.09
CA HIS A 115 -6.62 6.82 -9.28
C HIS A 115 -5.09 6.91 -9.24
N ILE A 116 -4.43 5.76 -9.26
CA ILE A 116 -2.97 5.65 -9.27
C ILE A 116 -2.62 4.84 -10.51
N ALA A 117 -2.03 5.47 -11.52
CA ALA A 117 -1.77 4.78 -12.78
C ALA A 117 -0.43 5.10 -13.41
N GLU A 118 0.12 4.11 -14.11
CA GLU A 118 1.34 4.22 -14.94
C GLU A 118 2.54 4.79 -14.18
N SER A 119 2.55 4.68 -12.85
CA SER A 119 3.54 5.31 -11.99
C SER A 119 4.57 4.31 -11.46
N VAL A 120 5.73 4.81 -11.03
CA VAL A 120 6.81 4.02 -10.45
C VAL A 120 7.03 4.46 -9.01
N VAL A 121 6.92 3.54 -8.06
CA VAL A 121 7.18 3.78 -6.63
C VAL A 121 8.26 2.81 -6.19
N HIS A 122 9.42 3.34 -5.78
CA HIS A 122 10.54 2.50 -5.36
C HIS A 122 11.37 3.11 -4.23
N ASP A 123 12.23 2.30 -3.62
CA ASP A 123 13.13 2.74 -2.55
C ASP A 123 12.42 3.51 -1.42
N THR A 124 11.31 2.96 -0.93
CA THR A 124 10.56 3.50 0.20
C THR A 124 11.00 2.83 1.49
N CYS A 125 11.10 3.56 2.60
CA CYS A 125 11.41 2.94 3.90
C CYS A 125 10.28 2.02 4.36
N GLY A 126 9.03 2.48 4.31
CA GLY A 126 7.86 1.64 4.55
C GLY A 126 7.39 0.94 3.28
N ARG A 127 6.06 0.81 3.19
CA ARG A 127 5.39 0.19 2.06
C ARG A 127 5.41 1.13 0.85
N CYS A 128 5.46 0.58 -0.36
CA CYS A 128 5.33 1.40 -1.56
C CYS A 128 3.89 1.89 -1.71
N LEU A 129 2.91 1.03 -1.43
CA LEU A 129 1.51 1.39 -1.28
C LEU A 129 0.99 0.86 0.06
N ASP A 130 0.60 1.79 0.92
CA ASP A 130 0.06 1.53 2.25
C ASP A 130 -1.39 2.02 2.33
N VAL A 131 -2.33 1.08 2.42
CA VAL A 131 -3.75 1.37 2.46
C VAL A 131 -4.32 0.90 3.79
N ASP A 132 -4.96 1.81 4.51
CA ASP A 132 -5.67 1.57 5.75
C ASP A 132 -7.12 2.06 5.66
N ALA A 133 -8.08 1.13 5.68
CA ALA A 133 -9.51 1.43 5.73
C ALA A 133 -10.01 2.36 4.61
N CYS A 134 -9.46 2.22 3.40
CA CYS A 134 -9.87 2.97 2.22
C CYS A 134 -10.71 2.15 1.25
N ALA A 135 -11.42 2.83 0.33
CA ALA A 135 -12.21 2.17 -0.70
C ALA A 135 -12.18 2.89 -2.06
N ASN A 136 -12.64 2.21 -3.12
CA ASN A 136 -12.91 2.78 -4.45
C ASN A 136 -11.67 3.28 -5.22
N PHE A 137 -10.57 2.54 -5.17
CA PHE A 137 -9.34 2.89 -5.88
C PHE A 137 -9.21 2.15 -7.21
N ASN A 138 -8.71 2.86 -8.22
CA ASN A 138 -8.10 2.25 -9.40
C ASN A 138 -6.58 2.36 -9.27
N VAL A 139 -5.90 1.23 -9.19
CA VAL A 139 -4.45 1.11 -9.13
C VAL A 139 -4.00 0.27 -10.32
N SER A 140 -3.57 0.92 -11.40
CA SER A 140 -3.31 0.22 -12.67
C SER A 140 -1.96 0.53 -13.30
N LEU A 141 -1.32 -0.49 -13.89
CA LEU A 141 -0.10 -0.35 -14.69
C LEU A 141 1.08 0.30 -13.94
N ASN A 142 1.12 0.20 -12.62
CA ASN A 142 2.19 0.76 -11.81
C ASN A 142 3.32 -0.25 -11.58
N ARG A 143 4.48 0.26 -11.18
CA ARG A 143 5.59 -0.55 -10.66
C ARG A 143 5.88 -0.17 -9.22
N PHE A 144 5.76 -1.15 -8.31
CA PHE A 144 6.09 -1.04 -6.89
C PHE A 144 7.30 -1.92 -6.59
N SER A 145 8.41 -1.36 -6.13
CA SER A 145 9.63 -2.14 -5.87
C SER A 145 10.43 -1.62 -4.69
N ASP A 146 11.34 -2.44 -4.18
CA ASP A 146 12.34 -2.00 -3.21
C ASP A 146 11.79 -1.31 -1.94
N PRO A 147 10.72 -1.85 -1.30
CA PRO A 147 10.33 -1.36 0.03
C PRO A 147 11.43 -1.67 1.05
N GLY A 148 11.35 -1.08 2.23
CA GLY A 148 12.35 -1.27 3.26
C GLY A 148 13.70 -0.62 2.97
N ALA A 149 13.72 0.39 2.10
CA ALA A 149 14.95 1.12 1.78
C ALA A 149 15.37 2.03 2.93
N ALA A 150 16.57 1.77 3.45
CA ALA A 150 17.24 2.60 4.44
C ALA A 150 17.85 3.85 3.79
N THR A 151 17.04 4.76 3.26
CA THR A 151 17.54 6.03 2.74
C THR A 151 17.81 7.00 3.89
N GLY A 152 19.03 7.53 4.05
CA GLY A 152 19.30 8.57 5.05
C GLY A 152 19.50 8.11 6.51
N GLY A 153 19.81 6.84 6.76
CA GLY A 153 20.33 6.36 8.07
C GLY A 153 19.32 5.74 9.03
N GLY A 154 18.03 5.69 8.70
CA GLY A 154 16.94 5.08 9.52
C GLY A 154 16.79 3.55 9.39
N GLY A 155 17.84 2.81 9.06
CA GLY A 155 17.72 1.48 8.44
C GLY A 155 16.98 0.40 9.24
N ALA A 156 16.95 0.47 10.57
CA ALA A 156 16.20 -0.49 11.38
C ALA A 156 14.68 -0.31 11.27
N ALA A 157 14.18 0.93 11.15
CA ALA A 157 12.74 1.22 11.07
C ALA A 157 12.13 0.76 9.73
N CYS A 158 12.94 0.65 8.68
CA CYS A 158 12.51 0.24 7.35
C CYS A 158 12.43 -1.29 7.18
N ALA A 159 13.03 -2.07 8.08
CA ALA A 159 13.01 -3.52 7.97
C ALA A 159 11.59 -4.10 8.12
N GLY A 160 11.35 -5.27 7.53
CA GLY A 160 10.04 -5.94 7.55
C GLY A 160 8.95 -5.30 6.66
N ALA A 161 9.32 -4.42 5.73
CA ALA A 161 8.36 -3.75 4.86
C ALA A 161 7.73 -4.69 3.81
N ILE A 162 6.42 -4.57 3.65
CA ILE A 162 5.64 -5.20 2.56
C ILE A 162 5.58 -4.20 1.40
N ALA A 163 5.70 -4.64 0.14
CA ALA A 163 5.64 -3.68 -0.97
C ALA A 163 4.26 -3.02 -1.10
N VAL A 164 3.19 -3.82 -1.08
CA VAL A 164 1.81 -3.33 -1.11
C VAL A 164 0.99 -3.98 0.01
N ALA A 165 0.34 -3.17 0.85
CA ALA A 165 -0.65 -3.67 1.82
C ALA A 165 -2.00 -3.00 1.60
N LEU A 166 -3.04 -3.82 1.50
CA LEU A 166 -4.44 -3.43 1.51
C LEU A 166 -5.04 -3.92 2.83
N LEU A 167 -5.12 -3.04 3.82
CA LEU A 167 -5.63 -3.34 5.15
C LEU A 167 -7.02 -2.73 5.33
N ASP A 168 -7.99 -3.56 5.72
CA ASP A 168 -9.38 -3.15 5.94
C ASP A 168 -10.00 -2.43 4.71
N ALA A 169 -9.52 -2.75 3.49
CA ALA A 169 -9.77 -1.97 2.27
C ALA A 169 -10.88 -2.55 1.39
N GLN A 170 -11.60 -1.75 0.60
CA GLN A 170 -12.71 -2.26 -0.22
C GLN A 170 -12.71 -1.75 -1.67
N ASP A 171 -13.21 -2.55 -2.61
CA ASP A 171 -13.50 -2.07 -3.97
C ASP A 171 -12.26 -1.48 -4.69
N PHE A 172 -11.15 -2.22 -4.71
CA PHE A 172 -9.95 -1.83 -5.47
C PHE A 172 -9.94 -2.55 -6.82
N LEU A 173 -9.80 -1.81 -7.91
CA LEU A 173 -9.28 -2.36 -9.16
C LEU A 173 -7.75 -2.30 -9.08
N PHE A 174 -7.10 -3.46 -9.05
CA PHE A 174 -5.65 -3.57 -9.00
C PHE A 174 -5.17 -4.35 -10.24
N GLU A 175 -4.82 -3.62 -11.30
CA GLU A 175 -4.67 -4.19 -12.65
C GLU A 175 -3.29 -3.95 -13.27
N GLY A 176 -2.68 -5.00 -13.83
CA GLY A 176 -1.48 -4.87 -14.66
C GLY A 176 -0.25 -4.32 -13.92
N ASN A 177 -0.24 -4.33 -12.59
CA ASN A 177 0.87 -3.80 -11.81
C ASN A 177 2.02 -4.80 -11.72
N VAL A 178 3.25 -4.29 -11.57
CA VAL A 178 4.43 -5.08 -11.21
C VAL A 178 4.81 -4.76 -9.78
N VAL A 179 4.69 -5.73 -8.89
CA VAL A 179 5.02 -5.59 -7.47
C VAL A 179 6.19 -6.50 -7.14
N THR A 180 7.25 -5.94 -6.55
CA THR A 180 8.44 -6.70 -6.19
C THR A 180 8.89 -6.43 -4.76
N ASN A 181 9.23 -7.49 -4.02
CA ASN A 181 9.87 -7.39 -2.71
C ASN A 181 10.90 -8.51 -2.57
N ASN A 182 12.17 -8.17 -2.80
CA ASN A 182 13.23 -9.17 -2.90
C ASN A 182 14.25 -9.13 -1.76
N ARG A 183 14.08 -8.26 -0.76
CA ARG A 183 15.10 -8.02 0.27
C ARG A 183 14.90 -8.93 1.47
N GLY A 184 15.93 -9.65 1.89
CA GLY A 184 15.87 -10.51 3.08
C GLY A 184 15.61 -9.73 4.37
N SER A 185 16.01 -8.45 4.42
CA SER A 185 15.68 -7.54 5.52
C SER A 185 14.17 -7.31 5.70
N ASN A 186 13.37 -7.57 4.66
CA ASN A 186 11.93 -7.36 4.65
C ASN A 186 11.12 -8.56 5.15
N MET A 187 11.78 -9.54 5.79
CA MET A 187 11.07 -10.57 6.54
C MET A 187 10.15 -9.91 7.57
N ILE A 188 8.88 -10.32 7.61
CA ILE A 188 7.85 -9.70 8.46
C ILE A 188 8.27 -9.64 9.94
N GLY A 189 9.02 -10.62 10.44
CA GLY A 189 9.55 -10.66 11.80
C GLY A 189 10.56 -9.56 12.14
N ASN A 190 11.13 -8.89 11.13
CA ASN A 190 12.05 -7.76 11.31
C ASN A 190 11.33 -6.42 11.44
N MET A 191 9.99 -6.39 11.36
CA MET A 191 9.23 -5.16 11.48
C MET A 191 9.50 -4.51 12.86
N ALA A 192 10.14 -3.34 12.86
CA ALA A 192 10.62 -2.66 14.07
C ALA A 192 9.47 -2.35 15.06
N LEU A 193 8.30 -2.02 14.52
CA LEU A 193 7.06 -1.90 15.26
C LEU A 193 6.28 -3.20 15.04
N SER A 194 6.53 -4.20 15.89
CA SER A 194 5.92 -5.53 15.81
C SER A 194 4.43 -5.46 15.44
N ASP A 195 4.01 -6.01 14.30
CA ASP A 195 2.62 -6.03 13.75
C ASP A 195 1.66 -5.03 14.42
N VAL A 196 1.89 -3.73 14.21
CA VAL A 196 1.10 -2.64 14.82
C VAL A 196 -0.38 -2.77 14.48
N ASP A 197 -0.66 -3.28 13.29
CA ASP A 197 -2.01 -3.51 12.79
C ASP A 197 -2.67 -4.74 13.44
N ALA A 198 -1.91 -5.55 14.18
CA ALA A 198 -2.27 -6.87 14.69
C ALA A 198 -2.82 -7.81 13.61
N ALA A 199 -2.62 -7.49 12.32
CA ALA A 199 -3.21 -8.17 11.18
C ALA A 199 -2.73 -9.62 11.04
N PHE A 200 -1.57 -9.93 11.62
CA PHE A 200 -0.96 -11.25 11.62
C PHE A 200 -0.98 -11.91 13.01
N ARG A 201 -1.58 -11.28 14.03
CA ARG A 201 -1.56 -11.77 15.42
C ARG A 201 -2.72 -12.67 15.81
N ASP A 202 -3.92 -12.50 15.25
CA ASP A 202 -5.12 -13.04 15.90
C ASP A 202 -6.15 -13.63 14.94
N ILE A 203 -5.79 -14.73 14.29
CA ILE A 203 -6.78 -15.55 13.58
C ILE A 203 -6.76 -17.01 14.02
N GLY A 204 -7.23 -17.22 15.26
CA GLY A 204 -7.97 -18.43 15.66
C GLY A 204 -7.26 -19.52 16.45
N ALA A 205 -5.97 -19.43 16.75
CA ALA A 205 -5.29 -20.44 17.57
C ALA A 205 -4.17 -19.83 18.39
N ARG A 206 -4.04 -20.27 19.64
CA ARG A 206 -2.97 -19.85 20.55
C ARG A 206 -1.59 -20.04 19.90
N GLY A 207 -0.86 -18.93 19.76
CA GLY A 207 0.46 -18.83 20.38
C GLY A 207 1.52 -17.95 19.73
N SER A 208 1.47 -17.67 18.42
CA SER A 208 2.55 -16.92 17.76
C SER A 208 2.02 -16.00 16.64
N PRO A 209 2.42 -14.71 16.63
CA PRO A 209 2.22 -13.84 15.48
C PRO A 209 2.73 -14.51 14.19
N PHE A 210 2.05 -14.26 13.08
CA PHE A 210 2.44 -14.72 11.74
C PHE A 210 2.18 -16.21 11.43
N SER A 211 1.44 -16.96 12.26
CA SER A 211 1.16 -18.38 12.04
C SER A 211 0.46 -18.72 10.70
N ASP A 212 -0.22 -17.74 10.10
CA ASP A 212 -0.90 -17.84 8.82
C ASP A 212 0.06 -17.77 7.60
N LEU A 213 1.30 -17.32 7.81
CA LEU A 213 2.33 -17.20 6.75
C LEU A 213 3.15 -18.49 6.59
N PRO A 214 3.55 -18.87 5.35
CA PRO A 214 4.25 -20.13 5.09
C PRO A 214 5.53 -20.36 5.89
N ALA A 215 6.31 -19.30 6.14
CA ALA A 215 7.52 -19.35 6.99
C ALA A 215 7.38 -18.49 8.25
N GLY A 216 6.13 -18.20 8.66
CA GLY A 216 5.83 -17.31 9.76
C GLY A 216 6.55 -15.97 9.65
N PRO A 217 7.31 -15.55 10.69
CA PRO A 217 8.04 -14.28 10.69
C PRO A 217 9.14 -14.20 9.61
N ARG A 218 9.56 -15.33 9.01
CA ARG A 218 10.59 -15.34 7.96
C ARG A 218 10.03 -15.16 6.54
N SER A 219 8.77 -14.77 6.42
CA SER A 219 8.16 -14.55 5.12
C SER A 219 8.44 -13.13 4.62
N VAL A 220 8.67 -12.96 3.31
CA VAL A 220 8.73 -11.66 2.61
C VAL A 220 7.51 -11.57 1.70
N LEU A 221 6.78 -10.45 1.71
CA LEU A 221 5.52 -10.32 0.95
C LEU A 221 5.62 -9.22 -0.10
N ALA A 222 5.22 -9.52 -1.34
CA ALA A 222 5.03 -8.49 -2.36
C ALA A 222 3.66 -7.79 -2.18
N LEU A 223 2.57 -8.54 -2.12
CA LEU A 223 1.22 -8.02 -1.85
C LEU A 223 0.60 -8.69 -0.62
N ALA A 224 0.01 -7.91 0.28
CA ALA A 224 -0.80 -8.41 1.38
C ALA A 224 -2.20 -7.76 1.37
N VAL A 225 -3.24 -8.59 1.42
CA VAL A 225 -4.63 -8.17 1.63
C VAL A 225 -5.03 -8.67 3.02
N LEU A 226 -5.44 -7.77 3.90
CA LEU A 226 -5.48 -8.01 5.33
C LEU A 226 -6.73 -7.39 5.96
N ARG A 227 -7.19 -7.99 7.07
CA ARG A 227 -8.20 -7.42 7.95
C ARG A 227 -7.64 -7.41 9.37
N ARG A 228 -7.86 -6.33 10.12
CA ARG A 228 -7.51 -6.30 11.54
C ARG A 228 -8.43 -7.23 12.35
N PRO A 229 -7.90 -8.01 13.30
CA PRO A 229 -8.68 -8.90 14.14
C PRO A 229 -9.31 -8.16 15.33
N ARG A 230 -10.01 -7.05 15.05
CA ARG A 230 -10.71 -6.26 16.08
C ARG A 230 -12.16 -6.03 15.71
N PRO A 231 -13.07 -5.95 16.70
CA PRO A 231 -14.45 -5.53 16.46
C PRO A 231 -14.50 -4.19 15.71
N GLY A 232 -15.35 -4.09 14.68
CA GLY A 232 -15.51 -2.88 13.88
C GLY A 232 -14.51 -2.69 12.74
N ALA A 233 -13.50 -3.56 12.60
CA ALA A 233 -12.62 -3.54 11.41
C ALA A 233 -13.43 -3.84 10.14
N LEU A 234 -13.23 -3.01 9.11
CA LEU A 234 -13.85 -3.21 7.80
C LEU A 234 -13.31 -4.49 7.17
N PRO A 235 -14.15 -5.30 6.49
CA PRO A 235 -13.64 -6.43 5.72
C PRO A 235 -12.80 -5.91 4.55
N SER A 236 -11.74 -6.65 4.18
CA SER A 236 -10.91 -6.30 3.03
C SER A 236 -11.31 -7.08 1.77
N VAL A 237 -12.30 -6.57 1.04
CA VAL A 237 -13.10 -7.35 0.07
C VAL A 237 -13.43 -6.57 -1.20
N ARG A 238 -14.08 -7.25 -2.17
CA ARG A 238 -14.55 -6.67 -3.44
C ARG A 238 -13.44 -6.09 -4.32
N HIS A 239 -12.21 -6.54 -4.13
CA HIS A 239 -11.11 -6.16 -5.01
C HIS A 239 -11.14 -6.97 -6.31
N ALA A 240 -10.66 -6.40 -7.39
CA ALA A 240 -10.38 -7.08 -8.65
C ALA A 240 -8.89 -7.02 -8.94
N PHE A 241 -8.19 -8.15 -8.77
CA PHE A 241 -6.77 -8.28 -9.09
C PHE A 241 -6.61 -8.90 -10.48
N ILE A 242 -6.18 -8.14 -11.47
CA ILE A 242 -6.17 -8.57 -12.87
C ILE A 242 -4.77 -8.40 -13.47
N GLY A 243 -4.18 -9.46 -14.04
CA GLY A 243 -2.98 -9.33 -14.87
C GLY A 243 -1.72 -8.82 -14.17
N ASN A 244 -1.62 -8.91 -12.84
CA ASN A 244 -0.48 -8.37 -12.10
C ASN A 244 0.71 -9.34 -12.11
N ARG A 245 1.94 -8.80 -12.01
CA ARG A 245 3.15 -9.57 -11.75
C ARG A 245 3.61 -9.35 -10.31
N LEU A 246 3.60 -10.39 -9.48
CA LEU A 246 3.82 -10.32 -8.04
C LEU A 246 5.01 -11.18 -7.63
N LEU A 247 6.16 -10.55 -7.41
CA LEU A 247 7.43 -11.23 -7.14
C LEU A 247 7.90 -10.93 -5.72
N ALA A 248 7.99 -11.96 -4.89
CA ALA A 248 8.70 -11.85 -3.63
C ALA A 248 9.70 -12.98 -3.49
N SER A 249 10.94 -12.63 -3.17
CA SER A 249 12.03 -13.57 -3.03
C SER A 249 12.96 -13.11 -1.91
N CYS A 250 13.86 -14.00 -1.49
CA CYS A 250 14.92 -13.66 -0.55
C CYS A 250 16.24 -13.60 -1.31
N SER A 251 16.54 -12.47 -1.96
CA SER A 251 17.74 -12.33 -2.79
C SER A 251 19.05 -12.54 -2.03
N ASP A 252 19.02 -12.37 -0.71
CA ASP A 252 20.20 -12.30 0.16
C ASP A 252 20.48 -13.62 0.91
N GLN A 253 19.88 -14.74 0.48
CA GLN A 253 20.08 -16.10 1.03
C GLN A 253 19.96 -16.20 2.56
N VAL A 254 19.05 -15.44 3.17
CA VAL A 254 18.79 -15.57 4.61
C VAL A 254 18.15 -16.93 4.88
N ALA A 255 18.78 -17.75 5.73
CA ALA A 255 18.35 -19.13 5.97
C ALA A 255 16.89 -19.21 6.46
N GLY A 256 16.07 -19.97 5.73
CA GLY A 256 14.65 -20.18 6.03
C GLY A 256 13.75 -18.99 5.74
N CYS A 257 14.23 -17.99 4.98
CA CYS A 257 13.42 -16.94 4.40
C CYS A 257 12.59 -17.49 3.23
N VAL A 258 11.33 -17.07 3.13
CA VAL A 258 10.41 -17.50 2.06
C VAL A 258 9.69 -16.28 1.48
N GLY A 259 9.87 -16.03 0.20
CA GLY A 259 9.14 -15.02 -0.55
C GLY A 259 7.74 -15.50 -0.97
N VAL A 260 6.72 -14.70 -0.70
CA VAL A 260 5.32 -14.97 -1.06
C VAL A 260 4.79 -13.86 -1.96
N GLY A 261 4.44 -14.22 -3.20
CA GLY A 261 3.98 -13.27 -4.22
C GLY A 261 2.75 -12.48 -3.75
N TYR A 262 1.71 -13.17 -3.27
CA TYR A 262 0.66 -12.49 -2.52
C TYR A 262 0.08 -13.31 -1.37
N PHE A 263 -0.33 -12.61 -0.33
CA PHE A 263 -0.99 -13.15 0.83
C PHE A 263 -2.36 -12.51 1.02
N ALA A 264 -3.40 -13.32 1.16
CA ALA A 264 -4.73 -12.88 1.56
C ALA A 264 -5.04 -13.46 2.95
N GLY A 265 -5.07 -12.59 3.96
CA GLY A 265 -5.40 -12.96 5.34
C GLY A 265 -6.86 -13.36 5.50
N ARG A 266 -7.31 -13.68 6.71
CA ARG A 266 -8.74 -13.97 6.91
C ARG A 266 -9.54 -12.67 6.97
N GLY A 267 -10.84 -12.76 6.68
CA GLY A 267 -11.70 -11.58 6.51
C GLY A 267 -11.54 -10.87 5.17
N THR A 268 -10.71 -11.41 4.26
CA THR A 268 -10.64 -11.02 2.84
C THR A 268 -11.52 -11.90 1.93
N GLY A 269 -12.42 -12.66 2.57
CA GLY A 269 -13.31 -13.68 2.00
C GLY A 269 -14.43 -13.96 2.99
N LEU A 270 -15.33 -14.88 2.64
CA LEU A 270 -16.56 -15.16 3.39
C LEU A 270 -16.28 -15.45 4.89
N ASP A 271 -16.73 -14.58 5.79
CA ASP A 271 -16.69 -14.78 7.24
C ASP A 271 -18.02 -15.41 7.68
N GLU A 272 -18.03 -16.73 7.85
CA GLU A 272 -19.23 -17.49 8.21
C GLU A 272 -19.90 -16.99 9.50
N THR A 273 -19.13 -16.38 10.41
CA THR A 273 -19.65 -15.86 11.69
C THR A 273 -20.39 -14.52 11.55
N GLN A 274 -20.19 -13.81 10.44
CA GLN A 274 -20.88 -12.55 10.13
C GLN A 274 -21.80 -12.66 8.91
N PHE A 275 -21.98 -13.88 8.38
CA PHE A 275 -22.76 -14.14 7.19
C PHE A 275 -24.19 -13.56 7.29
N ASP A 276 -24.84 -13.71 8.44
CA ASP A 276 -26.20 -13.23 8.66
C ASP A 276 -26.36 -11.69 8.68
N ARG A 277 -25.28 -10.94 8.90
CA ARG A 277 -25.33 -9.46 8.94
C ARG A 277 -25.08 -8.82 7.57
N TRP A 278 -24.49 -9.53 6.62
CA TRP A 278 -23.95 -8.94 5.38
C TRP A 278 -24.30 -9.72 4.11
N GLN A 279 -25.38 -10.52 4.13
CA GLN A 279 -25.78 -11.45 3.07
C GLN A 279 -25.84 -10.85 1.64
N PHE A 280 -25.99 -9.52 1.51
CA PHE A 280 -26.10 -8.83 0.22
C PHE A 280 -24.87 -7.96 -0.16
N GLU A 281 -23.94 -7.72 0.76
CA GLU A 281 -22.79 -6.80 0.56
C GLU A 281 -21.44 -7.52 0.50
N PHE A 282 -21.42 -8.81 0.84
CA PHE A 282 -20.20 -9.61 0.86
C PHE A 282 -19.89 -10.20 -0.53
N ARG A 283 -19.23 -9.43 -1.40
CA ARG A 283 -18.64 -9.96 -2.63
C ARG A 283 -17.15 -10.28 -2.40
N PRO A 284 -16.70 -11.52 -2.63
CA PRO A 284 -15.28 -11.86 -2.49
C PRO A 284 -14.46 -11.11 -3.54
N SER A 285 -13.18 -10.90 -3.24
CA SER A 285 -12.22 -10.38 -4.21
C SER A 285 -11.94 -11.40 -5.32
N THR A 286 -11.77 -10.93 -6.55
CA THR A 286 -11.45 -11.75 -7.72
C THR A 286 -9.97 -11.65 -8.07
N TYR A 287 -9.40 -12.74 -8.58
CA TYR A 287 -7.99 -12.83 -8.96
C TYR A 287 -7.90 -13.50 -10.33
N VAL A 288 -7.58 -12.74 -11.37
CA VAL A 288 -7.59 -13.22 -12.76
C VAL A 288 -6.24 -12.93 -13.41
N ALA A 289 -5.64 -13.95 -14.06
CA ALA A 289 -4.40 -13.82 -14.83
C ALA A 289 -3.21 -13.19 -14.08
N ASN A 290 -3.15 -13.30 -12.75
CA ASN A 290 -2.00 -12.82 -11.97
C ASN A 290 -0.84 -13.81 -12.04
N ASN A 291 0.35 -13.30 -12.29
CA ASN A 291 1.59 -14.07 -12.38
C ASN A 291 2.46 -13.84 -11.15
N ALA A 292 2.65 -14.86 -10.33
CA ALA A 292 3.55 -14.82 -9.17
C ALA A 292 4.84 -15.66 -9.34
N THR A 293 5.19 -16.01 -10.58
CA THR A 293 6.41 -16.74 -10.91
C THR A 293 7.67 -15.99 -10.46
N GLY A 294 8.63 -16.74 -9.94
CA GLY A 294 9.86 -16.21 -9.32
C GLY A 294 9.76 -15.99 -7.80
N SER A 295 8.56 -16.16 -7.21
CA SER A 295 8.43 -16.25 -5.75
C SER A 295 8.61 -17.70 -5.27
N ASP A 296 9.10 -17.88 -4.04
CA ASP A 296 9.20 -19.23 -3.43
C ASP A 296 7.81 -19.86 -3.26
N VAL A 297 6.84 -19.03 -2.90
CA VAL A 297 5.42 -19.36 -2.86
C VAL A 297 4.66 -18.35 -3.71
N ALA A 298 3.94 -18.83 -4.72
CA ALA A 298 3.14 -17.96 -5.59
C ALA A 298 2.07 -17.20 -4.79
N SER A 299 1.30 -17.90 -3.95
CA SER A 299 0.26 -17.29 -3.13
C SER A 299 -0.13 -18.08 -1.90
N ARG A 300 -0.68 -17.38 -0.89
CA ARG A 300 -1.26 -17.98 0.31
C ARG A 300 -2.56 -17.27 0.70
N ARG A 301 -3.61 -18.04 1.00
CA ARG A 301 -4.91 -17.52 1.44
C ARG A 301 -5.34 -18.24 2.72
N CYS A 302 -5.75 -17.50 3.75
CA CYS A 302 -6.23 -18.10 5.01
C CYS A 302 -7.77 -18.06 5.11
N GLY A 303 -8.37 -19.17 5.54
CA GLY A 303 -9.84 -19.34 5.67
C GLY A 303 -10.45 -20.26 4.61
N ALA A 304 -11.67 -20.77 4.88
CA ALA A 304 -12.43 -21.66 3.99
C ALA A 304 -13.02 -20.89 2.79
N ASN A 305 -12.15 -20.34 1.93
CA ASN A 305 -12.59 -19.60 0.76
C ASN A 305 -12.83 -20.61 -0.38
N ARG A 306 -14.09 -20.98 -0.64
CA ARG A 306 -14.51 -21.95 -1.68
C ARG A 306 -14.07 -21.57 -3.12
N TYR A 307 -13.59 -20.35 -3.33
CA TYR A 307 -12.99 -19.85 -4.57
C TYR A 307 -11.48 -20.10 -4.69
N ALA A 308 -10.89 -20.88 -3.78
CA ALA A 308 -9.49 -21.32 -3.81
C ALA A 308 -9.27 -22.59 -4.65
N ALA A 309 -10.29 -23.11 -5.34
CA ALA A 309 -10.15 -24.31 -6.17
C ALA A 309 -9.42 -24.06 -7.49
N ASP A 310 -9.31 -22.81 -7.96
CA ASP A 310 -8.74 -22.49 -9.27
C ASP A 310 -7.45 -21.66 -9.15
N ALA A 311 -6.39 -22.29 -8.64
CA ALA A 311 -5.00 -21.90 -8.92
C ALA A 311 -4.08 -23.08 -8.56
N ALA A 312 -4.31 -24.22 -9.23
CA ALA A 312 -3.37 -25.34 -9.27
C ALA A 312 -3.20 -25.74 -10.74
N ASP A 313 -2.07 -25.34 -11.30
CA ASP A 313 -1.15 -26.09 -12.19
C ASP A 313 -0.29 -25.12 -13.03
#